data_AF-A0A2K8Z1Z4-F1
#
_entry.id   AF-A0A2K8Z1Z4-F1
#
_cell.length_a   1.000
_cell.length_b   1.000
_cell.length_c   1.000
_cell.angle_alpha   90.00
_cell.angle_beta   90.00
_cell.angle_gamma   90.00
#
_symmetry.space_group_name_H-M   'P 1'
#
loop_
_entity.id
_entity.type
_entity.pdbx_description
1 polymer ?
#
loop_
_entity_poly.entity_id
_entity_poly.type
_entity_poly.pdbx_seq_one_letter_code
_entity_poly.pdbx_strand_id
1 'polypeptide(L)'
;MRYIVVFAQQEIGYAVGFDYSTDAIDFLFWGYEEYDLLPYGIFDALTGEVFPYEHRGERVVAVDEETISRTATDYLKAAIRQTN
;
A
#
# COMPACT_ATOMS: atom_id res chain seq x y z
N MET A 1 -13.28 -2.57 1.26
CA MET A 1 -11.82 -2.52 1.07
C MET A 1 -11.16 -3.60 1.92
N ARG A 2 -10.38 -4.47 1.31
CA ARG A 2 -9.57 -5.51 1.98
C ARG A 2 -8.08 -5.23 1.83
N TYR A 3 -7.62 -4.91 0.62
CA TYR A 3 -6.21 -4.71 0.32
C TYR A 3 -5.88 -3.24 0.36
N ILE A 4 -4.97 -2.83 1.23
CA ILE A 4 -4.54 -1.44 1.36
C ILE A 4 -3.15 -1.32 0.76
N VAL A 5 -3.07 -0.63 -0.37
CA VAL A 5 -1.80 -0.27 -0.99
C VAL A 5 -1.17 0.87 -0.20
N VAL A 6 0.12 0.77 0.09
CA VAL A 6 0.93 1.82 0.68
C VAL A 6 2.07 2.18 -0.27
N PHE A 7 2.28 3.47 -0.47
CA PHE A 7 3.29 4.01 -1.37
C PHE A 7 3.72 5.40 -0.91
N ALA A 8 4.77 5.94 -1.51
CA ALA A 8 5.12 7.35 -1.37
C ALA A 8 5.22 8.06 -2.72
N GLN A 9 5.01 9.37 -2.67
CA GLN A 9 5.26 10.28 -3.79
C GLN A 9 5.81 11.58 -3.22
N GLN A 10 6.92 12.09 -3.76
CA GLN A 10 7.58 13.30 -3.28
C GLN A 10 7.82 13.29 -1.75
N GLU A 11 8.30 12.15 -1.23
CA GLU A 11 8.56 11.91 0.20
C GLU A 11 7.32 11.86 1.13
N ILE A 12 6.11 11.95 0.58
CA ILE A 12 4.88 11.85 1.35
C ILE A 12 4.31 10.44 1.22
N GLY A 13 4.01 9.79 2.35
CA GLY A 13 3.39 8.46 2.39
C GLY A 13 1.87 8.51 2.24
N TYR A 14 1.33 7.62 1.41
CA TYR A 14 -0.09 7.51 1.08
C TYR A 14 -0.58 6.08 1.24
N ALA A 15 -1.89 5.93 1.39
CA ALA A 15 -2.57 4.65 1.37
C ALA A 15 -3.89 4.73 0.60
N VAL A 16 -4.21 3.66 -0.14
CA VAL A 16 -5.44 3.53 -0.93
C VAL A 16 -5.99 2.11 -0.79
N GLY A 17 -7.30 1.99 -0.57
CA GLY A 17 -7.97 0.70 -0.39
C GLY A 17 -8.57 0.14 -1.68
N PHE A 18 -8.45 -1.19 -1.83
CA PHE A 18 -8.99 -1.99 -2.93
C PHE A 18 -9.76 -3.19 -2.38
N ASP A 19 -10.72 -3.70 -3.15
CA ASP A 19 -11.45 -4.92 -2.80
C ASP A 19 -10.77 -6.19 -3.34
N TYR A 20 -10.03 -6.09 -4.44
CA TYR A 20 -9.31 -7.19 -5.08
C TYR A 20 -7.80 -6.99 -5.04
N SER A 21 -7.05 -8.08 -4.83
CA SER A 21 -5.59 -8.03 -4.77
C SER A 21 -4.96 -7.74 -6.12
N THR A 22 -5.59 -8.17 -7.22
CA THR A 22 -5.13 -7.90 -8.59
C THR A 22 -5.08 -6.40 -8.87
N ASP A 23 -6.13 -5.66 -8.50
CA ASP A 23 -6.20 -4.22 -8.73
C ASP A 23 -5.16 -3.47 -7.88
N ALA A 24 -4.92 -3.94 -6.65
CA ALA A 24 -3.87 -3.40 -5.78
C ALA A 24 -2.46 -3.62 -6.35
N ILE A 25 -2.22 -4.80 -6.93
CA ILE A 25 -0.94 -5.13 -7.58
C ILE A 25 -0.76 -4.28 -8.85
N ASP A 26 -1.78 -4.20 -9.71
CA ASP A 26 -1.73 -3.42 -10.94
C ASP A 26 -1.50 -1.94 -10.64
N PHE A 27 -2.13 -1.40 -9.60
CA PHE A 27 -1.89 -0.03 -9.15
C PHE A 27 -0.43 0.21 -8.77
N LEU A 28 0.17 -0.68 -7.98
CA LEU A 28 1.59 -0.55 -7.59
C LEU A 28 2.52 -0.69 -8.79
N PHE A 29 2.24 -1.63 -9.69
CA PHE A 29 3.05 -1.87 -10.88
C PHE A 29 3.05 -0.65 -11.82
N TRP A 30 1.88 -0.21 -12.27
CA TRP A 30 1.78 0.94 -13.18
C TRP A 30 2.15 2.25 -12.49
N GLY A 31 1.84 2.38 -11.19
CA GLY A 31 2.27 3.48 -10.34
C GLY A 31 3.79 3.67 -10.35
N TYR A 32 4.53 2.57 -10.22
CA TYR A 32 5.98 2.57 -10.28
C TYR A 32 6.51 2.82 -11.70
N GLU A 33 5.97 2.13 -12.71
CA GLU A 33 6.47 2.20 -14.09
C GLU A 33 6.20 3.56 -14.77
N GLU A 34 5.05 4.18 -14.53
CA GLU A 34 4.59 5.34 -15.31
C GLU A 34 4.48 6.64 -14.49
N TYR A 35 4.34 6.56 -13.18
CA TYR A 35 3.95 7.70 -12.34
C TYR A 35 4.94 8.05 -11.23
N ASP A 36 6.14 7.45 -11.27
CA ASP A 36 7.24 7.68 -10.31
C ASP A 36 6.79 7.51 -8.85
N LEU A 37 5.81 6.62 -8.61
CA LEU A 37 5.42 6.23 -7.26
C LEU A 37 6.52 5.34 -6.68
N LEU A 38 6.78 5.51 -5.38
CA LEU A 38 7.65 4.65 -4.60
C LEU A 38 6.78 3.61 -3.88
N PRO A 39 6.61 2.40 -4.46
CA PRO A 39 5.74 1.38 -3.90
C PRO A 39 6.36 0.79 -2.63
N TYR A 40 5.59 0.78 -1.53
CA TYR A 40 6.04 0.16 -0.28
C TYR A 40 5.53 -1.28 -0.19
N GLY A 41 4.24 -1.48 -0.43
CA GLY A 41 3.62 -2.80 -0.39
C GLY A 41 2.11 -2.77 -0.20
N ILE A 42 1.55 -3.95 0.07
CA ILE A 42 0.13 -4.17 0.31
C ILE A 42 -0.05 -4.69 1.74
N PHE A 43 -1.04 -4.16 2.45
CA PHE A 43 -1.53 -4.70 3.72
C PHE A 43 -2.89 -5.36 3.49
N ASP A 44 -3.05 -6.64 3.85
CA ASP A 44 -4.35 -7.32 3.84
C ASP A 44 -5.08 -7.07 5.17
N ALA A 45 -6.11 -6.24 5.13
CA ALA A 45 -6.88 -5.85 6.30
C ALA A 45 -7.68 -7.01 6.92
N LEU A 46 -7.87 -8.13 6.20
CA LEU A 46 -8.54 -9.31 6.74
C LEU A 46 -7.59 -10.17 7.57
N THR A 47 -6.35 -10.39 7.10
CA THR A 47 -5.38 -11.27 7.75
C THR A 47 -4.37 -10.53 8.63
N GLY A 48 -4.18 -9.23 8.40
CA GLY A 48 -3.15 -8.41 9.02
C GLY A 48 -1.76 -8.60 8.41
N GLU A 49 -1.66 -9.33 7.29
CA GLU A 49 -0.39 -9.61 6.63
C GLU A 49 0.09 -8.43 5.78
N VAL A 50 1.41 -8.30 5.69
CA VAL A 50 2.09 -7.32 4.83
C VAL A 50 2.80 -8.05 3.71
N PHE A 51 2.62 -7.54 2.49
CA PHE A 51 3.29 -7.98 1.28
C PHE A 51 4.14 -6.81 0.76
N PRO A 52 5.43 -6.73 1.13
CA PRO A 52 6.33 -5.72 0.60
C PRO A 52 6.38 -5.78 -0.93
N TYR A 53 6.43 -4.62 -1.59
CA TYR A 53 6.49 -4.60 -3.04
C TYR A 53 7.89 -4.94 -3.53
N GLU A 54 7.94 -5.86 -4.49
CA GLU A 54 9.15 -6.23 -5.22
C GLU A 54 8.94 -5.99 -6.70
N HIS A 55 9.95 -5.42 -7.35
CA HIS A 55 10.00 -5.30 -8.80
C HIS A 55 11.13 -6.17 -9.32
N ARG A 56 10.81 -7.16 -10.16
CA ARG A 56 11.75 -8.15 -10.71
C ARG A 56 12.51 -8.93 -9.62
N GLY A 57 11.86 -9.18 -8.48
CA GLY A 57 12.42 -9.95 -7.36
C GLY A 57 13.30 -9.14 -6.42
N GLU A 58 13.36 -7.82 -6.57
CA GLU A 58 14.09 -6.93 -5.67
C GLU A 58 13.16 -5.87 -5.07
N ARG A 59 13.36 -5.54 -3.79
CA ARG A 59 12.62 -4.45 -3.15
C ARG A 59 13.02 -3.12 -3.74
N VAL A 60 12.04 -2.38 -4.26
CA VAL A 60 12.26 -1.03 -4.79
C VAL A 60 12.59 -0.04 -3.67
N VAL A 61 11.98 -0.23 -2.49
CA VAL A 61 12.17 0.63 -1.32
C VAL A 61 12.52 -0.22 -0.11
N ALA A 62 13.55 0.18 0.63
CA ALA A 62 13.94 -0.41 1.90
C ALA A 62 13.05 0.14 3.05
N VAL A 63 11.77 -0.21 3.03
CA VAL A 63 10.82 0.11 4.09
C VAL A 63 10.52 -1.13 4.93
N ASP A 64 10.33 -0.95 6.23
CA ASP A 64 9.90 -2.03 7.12
C ASP A 64 8.39 -2.29 7.01
N GLU A 65 8.00 -3.51 7.36
CA GLU A 65 6.60 -3.95 7.34
C GLU A 65 5.75 -3.19 8.38
N GLU A 66 6.36 -2.74 9.48
CA GLU A 66 5.69 -1.95 10.51
C GLU A 66 5.18 -0.61 9.95
N THR A 67 5.98 0.05 9.12
CA THR A 67 5.60 1.32 8.47
C THR A 67 4.45 1.12 7.51
N ILE A 68 4.44 0.01 6.74
CA ILE A 68 3.33 -0.36 5.86
C ILE A 68 2.06 -0.58 6.68
N SER A 69 2.14 -1.42 7.72
CA SER A 69 1.00 -1.75 8.58
C SER A 69 0.43 -0.51 9.29
N ARG A 70 1.30 0.34 9.87
CA ARG A 70 0.88 1.58 10.54
C ARG A 70 0.14 2.51 9.58
N THR A 71 0.73 2.77 8.41
CA THR A 71 0.14 3.68 7.41
C THR A 71 -1.22 3.15 6.92
N ALA A 72 -1.32 1.86 6.62
CA ALA A 72 -2.57 1.24 6.21
C ALA A 72 -3.64 1.28 7.31
N THR A 73 -3.25 1.03 8.56
CA THR A 73 -4.16 1.05 9.71
C THR A 73 -4.68 2.45 10.00
N ASP A 74 -3.84 3.47 9.87
CA ASP A 74 -4.23 4.86 10.05
C ASP A 74 -5.22 5.31 8.95
N TYR A 75 -5.02 4.87 7.72
CA TYR A 75 -5.98 5.05 6.63
C TYR A 75 -7.33 4.39 6.94
N LEU A 76 -7.35 3.12 7.38
CA LEU A 76 -8.58 2.43 7.76
C LEU A 76 -9.34 3.17 8.89
N LYS A 77 -8.62 3.60 9.93
CA LYS A 77 -9.21 4.38 11.04
C LYS A 77 -9.82 5.69 10.54
N ALA A 78 -9.15 6.38 9.61
CA ALA A 78 -9.66 7.62 9.04
C ALA A 78 -10.92 7.38 8.20
N ALA A 79 -10.95 6.33 7.37
CA ALA A 79 -12.10 5.98 6.55
C ALA A 79 -13.33 5.61 7.39
N ILE A 80 -13.15 4.85 8.48
CA ILE A 80 -14.24 4.50 9.41
C ILE A 80 -14.82 5.76 10.07
N ARG A 81 -13.96 6.71 10.49
CA ARG A 81 -14.41 7.96 11.13
C ARG A 81 -15.24 8.85 10.21
N GLN A 82 -15.01 8.81 8.91
CA GLN A 82 -15.80 9.60 7.94
C GLN A 82 -17.19 9.01 7.66
N THR A 83 -17.44 7.77 8.07
CA THR A 83 -18.71 7.06 7.80
C THR A 83 -19.69 7.12 8.98
N ASN A 84 -19.26 7.66 10.14
CA ASN A 84 -20.07 7.89 11.34
C ASN A 84 -20.39 9.38 11.50
#